data_AF-A0A3A8JLE9-F1
#
_entry.id   AF-A0A3A8JLE9-F1
#
_cell.length_a   1.000
_cell.length_b   1.000
_cell.length_c   1.000
_cell.angle_alpha   90.00
_cell.angle_beta   90.00
_cell.angle_gamma   90.00
#
_symmetry.space_group_name_H-M   'P 1'
#
loop_
_entity.id
_entity.type
_entity.pdbx_description
1 polymer ?
#
loop_
_entity_poly.entity_id
_entity_poly.type
_entity_poly.pdbx_seq_one_letter_code
_entity_poly.pdbx_strand_id
1 'polypeptide(L)'
;MIQAIESQQLQNVPWEVVAPQAPEDAARARWEAQPWRRQLQEAREHERRVARPALVEALLAEGYAVEADVAGFAGAQEDRGALSIGQVVRFADGLRVRLGQARTDDELLQLAYLRRNAEELAERMIDWANAGRL
;
A
#
# COMPACT_ATOMS: atom_id res chain seq x y z
N MET A 1 -25.59 57.92 31.39
CA MET A 1 -24.14 57.62 31.40
C MET A 1 -23.95 56.22 31.95
N ILE A 2 -23.59 55.27 31.09
CA ILE A 2 -22.60 54.18 31.26
C ILE A 2 -22.50 53.52 29.87
N GLN A 3 -21.26 53.25 29.47
CA GLN A 3 -20.81 53.08 28.09
C GLN A 3 -21.17 51.73 27.46
N ALA A 4 -21.22 51.74 26.13
CA ALA A 4 -21.29 50.59 25.25
C ALA A 4 -20.16 49.59 25.53
N ILE A 5 -20.49 48.30 25.58
CA ILE A 5 -19.51 47.22 25.40
C ILE A 5 -19.74 46.67 23.99
N GLU A 6 -18.82 47.08 23.12
CA GLU A 6 -18.68 46.60 21.74
C GLU A 6 -18.59 45.07 21.72
N SER A 7 -19.56 44.44 21.04
CA SER A 7 -19.47 43.05 20.63
C SER A 7 -18.66 42.97 19.32
N GLN A 8 -17.37 43.29 19.40
CA GLN A 8 -16.39 42.93 18.38
C GLN A 8 -15.49 41.83 18.96
N GLN A 9 -15.16 40.84 18.13
CA GLN A 9 -14.31 39.66 18.38
C GLN A 9 -15.02 38.31 18.61
N LEU A 10 -15.79 37.90 17.61
CA LEU A 10 -15.82 36.49 17.16
C LEU A 10 -15.34 36.37 15.69
N GLN A 11 -14.44 37.27 15.28
CA GLN A 11 -13.60 37.09 14.10
C GLN A 11 -12.24 36.60 14.59
N ASN A 12 -11.71 35.55 13.94
CA ASN A 12 -10.46 34.84 14.21
C ASN A 12 -10.59 33.55 15.03
N VAL A 13 -11.37 32.59 14.51
CA VAL A 13 -10.85 31.22 14.51
C VAL A 13 -10.29 30.99 13.11
N PRO A 14 -8.96 30.95 12.92
CA PRO A 14 -8.39 30.51 11.66
C PRO A 14 -8.80 29.07 11.51
N TRP A 15 -9.67 28.80 10.54
CA TRP A 15 -9.95 27.46 10.03
C TRP A 15 -8.72 26.97 9.27
N GLU A 16 -7.51 27.07 9.84
CA GLU A 16 -6.38 26.31 9.34
C GLU A 16 -6.82 24.87 9.38
N VAL A 17 -7.31 24.43 8.23
CA VAL A 17 -7.60 23.07 7.90
C VAL A 17 -6.27 22.44 8.18
N VAL A 18 -6.19 21.76 9.32
CA VAL A 18 -5.32 20.62 9.45
C VAL A 18 -5.79 19.75 8.30
N ALA A 19 -5.17 19.94 7.14
CA ALA A 19 -5.33 19.06 6.01
C ALA A 19 -5.11 17.70 6.65
N PRO A 20 -6.12 16.82 6.71
CA PRO A 20 -5.88 15.49 7.22
C PRO A 20 -4.66 15.01 6.46
N GLN A 21 -3.58 14.68 7.18
CA GLN A 21 -2.32 14.29 6.54
C GLN A 21 -2.69 13.38 5.38
N ALA A 22 -2.29 13.77 4.17
CA ALA A 22 -2.83 13.15 2.97
C ALA A 22 -2.79 11.63 3.19
N PRO A 23 -3.89 10.90 2.95
CA PRO A 23 -3.96 9.47 3.27
C PRO A 23 -2.77 8.65 2.72
N GLU A 24 -2.10 9.18 1.69
CA GLU A 24 -0.83 8.72 1.14
C GLU A 24 0.36 8.78 2.13
N ASP A 25 0.51 9.85 2.92
CA ASP A 25 1.61 10.01 3.89
C ASP A 25 1.43 9.11 5.11
N ALA A 26 0.20 8.94 5.58
CA ALA A 26 -0.11 8.01 6.66
C ALA A 26 0.05 6.55 6.21
N ALA A 27 -0.37 6.22 4.98
CA ALA A 27 -0.14 4.90 4.42
C ALA A 27 1.35 4.65 4.14
N ARG A 28 2.12 5.68 3.75
CA ARG A 28 3.58 5.60 3.65
C ARG A 28 4.20 5.22 4.98
N ALA A 29 3.89 6.00 6.02
CA ALA A 29 4.49 5.79 7.34
C ALA A 29 4.13 4.40 7.87
N ARG A 30 2.90 3.94 7.64
CA ARG A 30 2.48 2.56 7.99
C ARG A 30 3.25 1.50 7.20
N TRP A 31 3.37 1.68 5.88
CA TRP A 31 4.11 0.76 5.00
C TRP A 31 5.60 0.68 5.33
N GLU A 32 6.24 1.83 5.60
CA GLU A 32 7.63 1.92 6.02
C GLU A 32 7.86 1.39 7.44
N ALA A 33 6.87 1.55 8.32
CA ALA A 33 6.91 1.03 9.68
C ALA A 33 6.55 -0.46 9.79
N GLN A 34 6.25 -1.15 8.67
CA GLN A 34 5.86 -2.54 8.72
C GLN A 34 6.96 -3.40 9.37
N PRO A 35 6.65 -4.17 10.43
CA PRO A 35 7.63 -4.99 11.14
C PRO A 35 8.38 -5.96 10.22
N TRP A 36 7.69 -6.51 9.22
CA TRP A 36 8.26 -7.47 8.28
C TRP A 36 9.39 -6.89 7.41
N ARG A 37 9.43 -5.57 7.17
CA ARG A 37 10.57 -4.93 6.46
C ARG A 37 11.89 -5.11 7.20
N ARG A 38 11.84 -5.34 8.51
CA ARG A 38 13.00 -5.64 9.36
C ARG A 38 13.17 -7.13 9.66
N GLN A 39 12.14 -7.95 9.42
CA GLN A 39 12.11 -9.37 9.83
C GLN A 39 12.54 -10.33 8.73
N LEU A 40 12.53 -9.95 7.45
CA LEU A 40 13.22 -10.71 6.41
C LEU A 40 14.72 -10.69 6.73
N GLN A 41 15.23 -11.80 7.27
CA GLN A 41 16.56 -11.87 7.85
C GLN A 41 17.66 -11.77 6.78
N GLU A 42 17.32 -12.03 5.51
CA GLU A 42 18.22 -11.86 4.37
C GLU A 42 17.49 -11.23 3.17
N ALA A 43 18.12 -10.25 2.51
CA ALA A 43 17.62 -9.68 1.24
C ALA A 43 17.38 -10.75 0.15
N ARG A 44 18.11 -11.88 0.24
CA ARG A 44 17.92 -13.07 -0.58
C ARG A 44 16.50 -13.64 -0.50
N GLU A 45 15.88 -13.64 0.68
CA GLU A 45 14.54 -14.20 0.87
C GLU A 45 13.48 -13.35 0.18
N HIS A 46 13.71 -12.03 0.10
CA HIS A 46 12.86 -11.11 -0.65
C HIS A 46 12.87 -11.39 -2.16
N GLU A 47 14.02 -11.85 -2.67
CA GLU A 47 14.22 -12.17 -4.08
C GLU A 47 14.01 -13.64 -4.40
N ARG A 48 13.65 -14.48 -3.42
CA ARG A 48 13.29 -15.87 -3.66
C ARG A 48 12.05 -15.89 -4.55
N ARG A 49 12.24 -16.47 -5.73
CA ARG A 49 11.18 -16.60 -6.73
C ARG A 49 10.30 -17.78 -6.38
N VAL A 50 8.98 -17.56 -6.44
CA VAL A 50 7.96 -18.60 -6.37
C VAL A 50 7.24 -18.72 -7.69
N ALA A 51 6.78 -19.93 -8.02
CA ALA A 51 6.01 -20.15 -9.23
C ALA A 51 4.69 -19.39 -9.12
N ARG A 52 4.45 -18.47 -10.06
CA ARG A 52 3.27 -17.59 -10.05
C ARG A 52 1.95 -18.39 -10.09
N PRO A 53 1.80 -19.43 -10.94
CA PRO A 53 0.56 -20.22 -10.93
C PRO A 53 0.28 -20.88 -9.58
N ALA A 54 1.30 -21.43 -8.93
CA ALA A 54 1.16 -22.07 -7.62
C ALA A 54 0.78 -21.06 -6.53
N LEU A 55 1.36 -19.86 -6.56
CA LEU A 55 0.99 -18.77 -5.65
C LEU A 55 -0.47 -18.35 -5.84
N VAL A 56 -0.89 -18.15 -7.09
CA VAL A 56 -2.28 -17.77 -7.44
C VAL A 56 -3.26 -18.85 -6.98
N GLU A 57 -2.99 -20.13 -7.25
CA GLU A 57 -3.83 -21.24 -6.81
C GLU A 57 -3.93 -21.30 -5.28
N ALA A 58 -2.82 -21.14 -4.56
CA ALA A 58 -2.81 -21.12 -3.09
C ALA A 58 -3.64 -19.95 -2.52
N LEU A 59 -3.49 -18.76 -3.11
CA LEU A 59 -4.28 -17.58 -2.70
C LEU A 59 -5.78 -17.81 -2.92
N LEU A 60 -6.16 -18.35 -4.07
CA LEU A 60 -7.56 -18.67 -4.39
C LEU A 60 -8.13 -19.74 -3.44
N ALA A 61 -7.34 -20.77 -3.11
CA ALA A 61 -7.74 -21.83 -2.19
C ALA A 61 -8.03 -21.30 -0.77
N GLU A 62 -7.31 -20.24 -0.34
CA GLU A 62 -7.54 -19.57 0.94
C GLU A 62 -8.53 -18.39 0.87
N GLY A 63 -9.12 -18.12 -0.30
CA GLY A 63 -10.13 -17.07 -0.49
C GLY A 63 -9.59 -15.67 -0.76
N TYR A 64 -8.29 -15.53 -1.03
CA TYR A 64 -7.61 -14.26 -1.34
C TYR A 64 -7.67 -13.91 -2.82
N ALA A 65 -8.89 -13.77 -3.36
CA ALA A 65 -9.11 -13.57 -4.79
C ALA A 65 -8.48 -12.28 -5.34
N VAL A 66 -8.52 -11.20 -4.56
CA VAL A 66 -7.98 -9.90 -4.98
C VAL A 66 -6.45 -9.93 -5.04
N GLU A 67 -5.81 -10.57 -4.05
CA GLU A 67 -4.37 -10.73 -4.01
C GLU A 67 -3.90 -11.73 -5.07
N ALA A 68 -4.72 -12.74 -5.42
CA ALA A 68 -4.47 -13.62 -6.55
C ALA A 68 -4.47 -12.84 -7.88
N ASP A 69 -5.43 -11.93 -8.09
CA ASP A 69 -5.43 -11.04 -9.25
C ASP A 69 -4.17 -10.19 -9.28
N VAL A 70 -3.81 -9.54 -8.16
CA VAL A 70 -2.56 -8.75 -8.08
C VAL A 70 -1.34 -9.61 -8.36
N ALA A 71 -1.27 -10.84 -7.83
CA ALA A 71 -0.21 -11.80 -8.13
C ALA A 71 -0.19 -12.22 -9.60
N GLY A 72 -1.27 -12.07 -10.36
CA GLY A 72 -1.28 -12.25 -11.81
C GLY A 72 -0.53 -11.14 -12.56
N PHE A 73 -0.54 -9.91 -12.04
CA PHE A 73 -0.01 -8.73 -12.72
C PHE A 73 1.33 -8.22 -12.18
N ALA A 74 1.58 -8.32 -10.87
CA ALA A 74 2.77 -7.78 -10.22
C ALA A 74 4.05 -8.41 -10.80
N GLY A 75 5.00 -7.61 -11.28
CA GLY A 75 6.25 -8.13 -11.86
C GLY A 75 6.09 -8.92 -13.16
N ALA A 76 4.90 -8.97 -13.79
CA ALA A 76 4.67 -9.73 -15.02
C ALA A 76 5.45 -9.19 -16.24
N GLN A 77 5.94 -7.95 -16.16
CA GLN A 77 6.86 -7.36 -17.14
C GLN A 77 8.31 -7.84 -16.96
N GLU A 78 8.67 -8.39 -15.81
CA GLU A 78 10.00 -8.91 -15.50
C GLU A 78 10.08 -10.42 -15.78
N ASP A 79 9.17 -11.19 -15.18
CA ASP A 79 9.07 -12.63 -15.33
C ASP A 79 7.60 -13.06 -15.18
N ARG A 80 7.04 -13.68 -16.23
CA ARG A 80 5.64 -14.11 -16.22
C ARG A 80 5.43 -15.40 -15.43
N GLY A 81 6.45 -16.25 -15.33
CA GLY A 81 6.33 -17.57 -14.70
C GLY A 81 6.56 -17.54 -13.20
N ALA A 82 7.28 -16.53 -12.70
CA ALA A 82 7.64 -16.44 -11.30
C ALA A 82 7.42 -15.04 -10.72
N LEU A 83 7.29 -14.99 -9.40
CA LEU A 83 7.13 -13.76 -8.63
C LEU A 83 8.01 -13.81 -7.38
N SER A 84 8.62 -12.69 -7.00
CA SER A 84 9.28 -12.53 -5.70
C SER A 84 8.55 -11.48 -4.84
N ILE A 85 8.79 -11.51 -3.53
CA ILE A 85 8.26 -10.50 -2.61
C ILE A 85 8.78 -9.11 -3.01
N GLY A 86 10.05 -9.02 -3.42
CA GLY A 86 10.67 -7.79 -3.92
C GLY A 86 10.01 -7.22 -5.16
N GLN A 87 9.54 -8.07 -6.06
CA GLN A 87 8.78 -7.62 -7.23
C GLN A 87 7.41 -7.04 -6.84
N VAL A 88 6.73 -7.63 -5.86
CA VAL A 88 5.45 -7.09 -5.35
C VAL A 88 5.66 -5.76 -4.64
N VAL A 89 6.71 -5.63 -3.82
CA VAL A 89 7.05 -4.37 -3.13
C VAL A 89 7.38 -3.27 -4.14
N ARG A 90 8.25 -3.56 -5.13
CA ARG A 90 8.58 -2.60 -6.19
C ARG A 90 7.35 -2.20 -7.02
N PHE A 91 6.42 -3.14 -7.24
CA PHE A 91 5.15 -2.85 -7.88
C PHE A 91 4.29 -1.89 -7.04
N ALA A 92 4.15 -2.12 -5.73
CA ALA A 92 3.44 -1.21 -4.82
C ALA A 92 4.09 0.18 -4.77
N ASP A 93 5.42 0.25 -4.73
CA ASP A 93 6.18 1.52 -4.78
C ASP A 93 5.95 2.26 -6.11
N GLY A 94 5.86 1.53 -7.23
CA GLY A 94 5.51 2.11 -8.53
C GLY A 94 4.09 2.68 -8.58
N LEU A 95 3.12 1.99 -7.97
CA LEU A 95 1.73 2.48 -7.87
C LEU A 95 1.62 3.76 -7.05
N ARG A 96 2.43 3.88 -5.99
CA ARG A 96 2.55 5.11 -5.21
C ARG A 96 3.01 6.28 -6.07
N VAL A 97 4.07 6.10 -6.88
CA VAL A 97 4.54 7.16 -7.79
C VAL A 97 3.43 7.60 -8.75
N ARG A 98 2.64 6.64 -9.26
CA ARG A 98 1.50 6.93 -10.14
C ARG A 98 0.34 7.61 -9.42
N LEU A 99 0.11 7.31 -8.14
CA LEU A 99 -0.91 7.97 -7.32
C LEU A 99 -0.69 9.48 -7.27
N GLY A 100 0.56 9.92 -7.07
CA GLY A 100 0.93 11.34 -7.11
C GLY A 100 0.83 12.00 -8.49
N GLN A 101 0.56 11.23 -9.54
CA GLN A 101 0.38 11.68 -10.92
C GLN A 101 -1.08 11.54 -11.41
N ALA A 102 -1.97 10.99 -10.56
CA ALA A 102 -3.36 10.75 -10.92
C ALA A 102 -4.07 12.06 -11.27
N ARG A 103 -4.85 12.05 -12.35
CA ARG A 103 -5.52 13.24 -12.88
C ARG A 103 -7.00 13.29 -12.56
N THR A 104 -7.57 12.18 -12.09
CA THR A 104 -8.98 12.05 -11.77
C THR A 104 -9.17 11.33 -10.44
N ASP A 105 -10.28 11.61 -9.77
CA ASP A 105 -10.61 10.95 -8.50
C ASP A 105 -10.80 9.45 -8.67
N ASP A 106 -11.37 9.00 -9.79
CA ASP A 106 -11.53 7.58 -10.10
C ASP A 106 -10.17 6.88 -10.27
N GLU A 107 -9.24 7.50 -11.00
CA GLU A 107 -7.87 7.00 -11.13
C GLU A 107 -7.16 6.94 -9.76
N LEU A 108 -7.35 7.97 -8.92
CA LEU A 108 -6.79 7.99 -7.57
C LEU A 108 -7.34 6.84 -6.73
N LEU A 109 -8.67 6.61 -6.76
CA LEU A 109 -9.32 5.53 -6.03
C LEU A 109 -8.84 4.15 -6.49
N GLN A 110 -8.77 3.93 -7.81
CA GLN A 110 -8.31 2.67 -8.40
C GLN A 110 -6.84 2.39 -8.04
N LEU A 111 -5.97 3.39 -8.14
CA LEU A 111 -4.56 3.27 -7.79
C LEU A 111 -4.36 3.05 -6.28
N ALA A 112 -5.12 3.75 -5.43
CA ALA A 112 -5.08 3.56 -3.99
C ALA A 112 -5.53 2.14 -3.59
N TYR A 113 -6.61 1.66 -4.22
CA TYR A 113 -7.12 0.30 -4.01
C TYR A 113 -6.09 -0.74 -4.45
N LEU A 114 -5.56 -0.62 -5.66
CA LEU A 114 -4.58 -1.56 -6.19
C LEU A 114 -3.28 -1.57 -5.37
N ARG A 115 -2.81 -0.39 -4.92
CA ARG A 115 -1.64 -0.29 -4.03
C ARG A 115 -1.88 -1.06 -2.75
N ARG A 116 -3.02 -0.84 -2.09
CA ARG A 116 -3.37 -1.55 -0.85
C ARG A 116 -3.36 -3.06 -1.04
N ASN A 117 -3.94 -3.57 -2.13
CA ASN A 117 -3.97 -5.00 -2.39
C ASN A 117 -2.57 -5.58 -2.66
N ALA A 118 -1.69 -4.81 -3.30
CA ALA A 118 -0.28 -5.20 -3.48
C ALA A 118 0.47 -5.24 -2.15
N GLU A 119 0.18 -4.31 -1.24
CA GLU A 119 0.72 -4.30 0.11
C GLU A 119 0.26 -5.53 0.91
N GLU A 120 -1.03 -5.85 0.86
CA GLU A 120 -1.62 -7.04 1.51
C GLU A 120 -1.06 -8.35 0.92
N LEU A 121 -0.86 -8.42 -0.40
CA LEU A 121 -0.18 -9.56 -1.04
C LEU A 121 1.25 -9.73 -0.54
N ALA A 122 2.04 -8.65 -0.49
CA ALA A 122 3.42 -8.70 -0.04
C ALA A 122 3.51 -9.15 1.42
N GLU A 123 2.67 -8.61 2.31
CA GLU A 123 2.58 -9.01 3.71
C GLU A 123 2.29 -10.50 3.84
N ARG A 124 1.31 -11.01 3.09
CA ARG A 124 0.95 -12.43 3.11
C ARG A 124 2.06 -13.33 2.59
N MET A 125 2.73 -12.93 1.51
CA MET A 125 3.89 -13.67 1.04
C MET A 125 4.99 -13.71 2.11
N ILE A 126 5.17 -12.66 2.90
CA ILE A 126 6.17 -12.69 3.97
C ILE A 126 5.76 -13.63 5.10
N ASP A 127 4.49 -13.58 5.51
CA ASP A 127 3.96 -14.50 6.52
C ASP A 127 4.13 -15.97 6.08
N TRP A 128 3.84 -16.26 4.82
CA TRP A 128 4.03 -17.60 4.27
C TRP A 128 5.50 -17.99 4.16
N ALA A 129 6.40 -17.04 3.85
CA ALA A 129 7.84 -17.30 3.81
C ALA A 129 8.37 -17.64 5.20
N ASN A 130 7.98 -16.86 6.21
CA ASN A 130 8.31 -17.08 7.61
C ASN A 130 7.76 -18.42 8.13
N ALA A 131 6.61 -18.86 7.61
CA ALA A 131 6.01 -20.16 7.92
C ALA A 131 6.59 -21.33 7.08
N GLY A 132 7.51 -21.08 6.15
CA GLY A 132 8.09 -22.11 5.27
C GLY A 132 7.11 -22.67 4.22
N ARG A 133 6.08 -21.90 3.85
CA ARG A 133 5.00 -22.28 2.93
C ARG A 133 5.17 -21.78 1.49
N LEU A 134 6.20 -20.97 1.23
CA LEU A 134 6.65 -20.50 -0.09
C LEU A 134 7.90 -21.25 -0.55
#